data_AF-A0A2N6N6T4-F1
#
_entry.id   AF-A0A2N6N6T4-F1
#
_cell.length_a   1.000
_cell.length_b   1.000
_cell.length_c   1.000
_cell.angle_alpha   90.00
_cell.angle_beta   90.00
_cell.angle_gamma   90.00
#
_symmetry.space_group_name_H-M   'P 1'
#
loop_
_entity.id
_entity.type
_entity.pdbx_description
1 polymer ?
#
loop_
_entity_poly.entity_id
_entity_poly.type
_entity_poly.pdbx_seq_one_letter_code
_entity_poly.pdbx_strand_id
1 'polypeptide(L)'
;MNNVKIIELTEAAYKHLKSLIHKRNKKGQFRLSVKKTGCSGYMYQSEIVERPQETDLSLKTMLGLTVLIDIHAVPLLKGTILDYVKKDFGQYQLHFNNPNAIGACGCGESFYLREDSYLKEEREDKDVYDNK
;
A
#
# COMPACT_ATOMS: atom_id res chain seq x y z
N MET A 1 9.12 16.99 13.23
CA MET A 1 8.43 15.68 13.16
C MET A 1 8.00 15.48 11.72
N ASN A 2 8.80 14.74 10.94
CA ASN A 2 8.45 14.48 9.55
C ASN A 2 7.33 13.43 9.53
N ASN A 3 6.10 13.87 9.27
CA ASN A 3 4.98 12.97 9.00
C ASN A 3 5.24 12.27 7.67
N VAL A 4 5.93 11.13 7.70
CA VAL A 4 6.08 10.28 6.52
C VAL A 4 4.73 9.67 6.20
N LYS A 5 4.07 10.19 5.17
CA LYS A 5 2.80 9.66 4.66
C LYS A 5 3.09 8.41 3.84
N ILE A 6 2.85 7.24 4.43
CA ILE A 6 3.07 5.95 3.75
C ILE A 6 1.98 5.75 2.69
N ILE A 7 0.71 5.79 3.09
CA ILE A 7 -0.41 5.70 2.15
C ILE A 7 -1.53 6.68 2.52
N GLU A 8 -2.19 7.22 1.50
CA GLU A 8 -3.43 7.98 1.63
C GLU A 8 -4.57 7.34 0.85
N LEU A 9 -5.80 7.66 1.25
CA LEU A 9 -7.00 7.22 0.56
C LEU A 9 -7.72 8.43 -0.03
N THR A 10 -8.18 8.32 -1.26
CA THR A 10 -9.23 9.22 -1.75
C THR A 10 -10.54 8.95 -1.00
N GLU A 11 -11.50 9.87 -1.08
CA GLU A 11 -12.84 9.63 -0.52
C GLU A 11 -13.53 8.41 -1.14
N ALA A 12 -13.34 8.17 -2.43
CA ALA A 12 -13.94 7.05 -3.14
C ALA A 12 -13.38 5.72 -2.60
N ALA A 13 -12.05 5.62 -2.45
CA ALA A 13 -11.41 4.47 -1.83
C ALA A 13 -11.87 4.28 -0.39
N TYR A 14 -11.90 5.34 0.43
CA TYR A 14 -12.37 5.27 1.82
C TYR A 14 -13.80 4.71 1.91
N LYS A 15 -14.74 5.25 1.12
CA LYS A 15 -16.13 4.81 1.10
C LYS A 15 -16.24 3.35 0.66
N HIS A 16 -15.51 2.99 -0.39
CA HIS A 16 -15.49 1.62 -0.90
C HIS A 16 -14.94 0.63 0.14
N LEU A 17 -13.77 0.89 0.72
CA LEU A 17 -13.14 0.00 1.71
C LEU A 17 -13.98 -0.13 2.97
N LYS A 18 -14.56 0.96 3.47
CA LYS A 18 -15.47 0.93 4.62
C LYS A 18 -16.70 0.05 4.35
N SER A 19 -17.29 0.17 3.16
CA SER A 19 -18.40 -0.69 2.73
C SER A 19 -17.95 -2.15 2.58
N LEU A 20 -16.79 -2.40 1.98
CA LEU A 20 -16.26 -3.75 1.76
C LEU A 20 -16.02 -4.49 3.09
N ILE A 21 -15.39 -3.80 4.06
CA ILE A 21 -15.19 -4.31 5.42
C ILE A 21 -16.55 -4.63 6.06
N HIS A 22 -17.50 -3.68 6.02
CA HIS A 22 -18.82 -3.88 6.62
C HIS A 22 -19.57 -5.09 6.04
N LYS A 23 -19.46 -5.33 4.73
CA LYS A 23 -20.12 -6.44 4.04
C LYS A 23 -19.48 -7.80 4.34
N ARG A 24 -18.16 -7.88 4.44
CA ARG A 24 -17.47 -9.17 4.67
C ARG A 24 -17.48 -9.59 6.13
N ASN A 25 -17.06 -8.70 7.03
CA ASN A 25 -17.00 -8.95 8.46
C ASN A 25 -16.81 -7.61 9.18
N LYS A 26 -17.70 -7.24 10.10
CA LYS A 26 -17.60 -5.98 10.87
C LYS A 26 -16.30 -5.85 11.68
N LYS A 27 -15.57 -6.95 11.89
CA LYS A 27 -14.24 -6.99 12.53
C LYS A 27 -13.07 -6.94 11.55
N GLY A 28 -13.33 -6.92 10.24
CA GLY A 28 -12.30 -6.92 9.22
C GLY A 28 -11.50 -5.62 9.16
N GLN A 29 -10.25 -5.72 8.76
CA GLN A 29 -9.33 -4.63 8.53
C GLN A 29 -8.76 -4.75 7.12
N PHE A 30 -8.61 -3.62 6.43
CA PHE A 30 -7.95 -3.62 5.12
C PHE A 30 -6.44 -3.74 5.34
N ARG A 31 -5.83 -4.73 4.68
CA ARG A 31 -4.40 -5.00 4.69
C ARG A 31 -3.83 -4.84 3.29
N LEU A 32 -2.69 -4.17 3.21
CA LEU A 32 -1.91 -4.00 1.98
C LEU A 32 -0.50 -4.55 2.17
N SER A 33 -0.13 -5.52 1.36
CA SER A 33 1.24 -6.00 1.19
C SER A 33 1.65 -5.91 -0.28
N VAL A 34 2.90 -6.25 -0.57
CA VAL A 34 3.39 -6.37 -1.94
C VAL A 34 4.12 -7.69 -2.11
N LYS A 35 3.94 -8.30 -3.28
CA LYS A 35 4.62 -9.53 -3.66
C LYS A 35 5.61 -9.23 -4.78
N LYS A 36 6.85 -9.69 -4.65
CA LYS A 36 7.82 -9.63 -5.76
C LYS A 36 7.35 -10.54 -6.90
N THR A 37 7.33 -10.00 -8.12
CA THR A 37 6.90 -10.70 -9.34
C THR A 37 7.90 -10.44 -10.46
N GLY A 38 8.40 -11.50 -11.10
CA GLY A 38 9.47 -11.39 -12.10
C GLY A 38 10.80 -10.89 -11.52
N CYS A 39 11.69 -10.38 -12.38
CA CYS A 39 13.03 -9.96 -11.97
C CYS A 39 13.02 -8.70 -11.08
N SER A 40 12.27 -7.67 -11.49
CA SER A 40 12.29 -6.34 -10.86
C SER A 40 10.89 -5.75 -10.62
N GLY A 41 9.84 -6.58 -10.70
CA GLY A 41 8.45 -6.14 -10.52
C GLY A 41 7.88 -6.45 -9.15
N TYR A 42 6.84 -5.72 -8.77
CA TYR A 42 6.06 -5.91 -7.56
C TYR A 42 4.58 -5.89 -7.89
N MET A 43 3.79 -6.63 -7.13
CA MET A 43 2.33 -6.68 -7.25
C MET A 43 1.70 -6.30 -5.92
N TYR A 44 0.73 -5.39 -5.94
CA TYR A 44 -0.04 -5.05 -4.75
C TYR A 44 -0.92 -6.23 -4.33
N GLN A 45 -1.01 -6.47 -3.03
CA GLN A 45 -1.88 -7.49 -2.45
C GLN A 45 -2.80 -6.83 -1.43
N SER A 46 -4.07 -6.68 -1.79
CA SER A 46 -5.09 -6.06 -0.96
C SER A 46 -6.03 -7.12 -0.39
N GLU A 47 -6.16 -7.16 0.93
CA GLU A 47 -6.93 -8.19 1.64
C GLU A 47 -7.81 -7.58 2.73
N ILE A 48 -8.87 -8.29 3.11
CA ILE A 48 -9.61 -8.01 4.34
C ILE A 48 -9.27 -9.12 5.33
N VAL A 49 -8.60 -8.77 6.41
CA VAL A 49 -8.14 -9.71 7.45
C VAL A 49 -8.85 -9.40 8.77
N GLU A 50 -9.09 -10.41 9.61
CA GLU A 50 -9.70 -10.20 10.93
C GLU A 50 -8.70 -9.78 12.00
N ARG A 51 -7.43 -10.11 11.81
CA ARG A 51 -6.35 -9.82 12.75
C ARG A 51 -5.11 -9.38 11.98
N PRO A 52 -4.34 -8.42 12.51
CA PRO A 52 -3.04 -8.07 11.96
C PRO A 52 -2.05 -9.22 12.10
N GLN A 53 -1.08 -9.26 11.20
CA GLN A 53 0.11 -10.10 11.30
C GLN A 53 1.19 -9.40 12.14
N GLU A 54 2.20 -10.14 12.61
CA GLU A 54 3.30 -9.58 13.41
C GLU A 54 4.11 -8.52 12.66
N THR A 55 4.19 -8.64 11.33
CA THR A 55 4.89 -7.70 10.45
C THR A 55 4.01 -6.54 9.98
N ASP A 56 2.78 -6.41 10.46
CA ASP A 56 1.88 -5.34 10.01
C ASP A 56 2.02 -4.07 10.86
N LEU A 57 2.24 -2.94 10.19
CA LEU A 57 2.07 -1.61 10.76
C LEU A 57 0.62 -1.17 10.65
N SER A 58 0.02 -0.78 11.78
CA SER A 58 -1.32 -0.17 11.82
C SER A 58 -1.24 1.33 11.62
N LEU A 59 -1.76 1.82 10.50
CA LEU A 59 -1.74 3.24 10.15
C LEU A 59 -3.15 3.81 10.10
N LYS A 60 -3.37 4.93 10.80
CA LYS A 60 -4.63 5.68 10.70
C LYS A 60 -4.52 6.70 9.58
N THR A 61 -5.36 6.53 8.55
CA THR A 61 -5.43 7.45 7.41
C THR A 61 -6.06 8.79 7.82
N MET A 62 -5.87 9.84 7.01
CA MET A 62 -6.49 11.16 7.27
C MET A 62 -8.02 11.10 7.32
N LEU A 63 -8.64 10.20 6.56
CA LEU A 63 -10.09 9.97 6.57
C LEU A 63 -10.55 9.04 7.72
N GLY A 64 -9.63 8.65 8.61
CA GLY A 64 -9.91 7.94 9.85
C GLY A 64 -10.05 6.43 9.72
N LEU A 65 -9.85 5.85 8.53
CA LEU A 65 -9.78 4.39 8.37
C LEU A 65 -8.41 3.89 8.83
N THR A 66 -8.38 2.83 9.64
CA THR A 66 -7.14 2.10 9.94
C THR A 66 -6.83 1.12 8.82
N VAL A 67 -5.60 1.19 8.32
CA VAL A 67 -5.03 0.33 7.28
C VAL A 67 -3.85 -0.43 7.88
N LEU A 68 -3.76 -1.72 7.60
CA LEU A 68 -2.60 -2.54 7.91
C LEU A 68 -1.66 -2.54 6.72
N ILE A 69 -0.37 -2.30 6.94
CA ILE A 69 0.66 -2.36 5.91
C ILE A 69 1.77 -3.29 6.36
N ASP A 70 2.11 -4.28 5.54
CA ASP A 70 3.30 -5.10 5.78
C ASP A 70 4.54 -4.21 5.86
N ILE A 71 5.33 -4.32 6.92
CA ILE A 71 6.49 -3.45 7.17
C ILE A 71 7.50 -3.50 6.02
N HIS A 72 7.62 -4.63 5.33
CA HIS A 72 8.50 -4.78 4.16
C HIS A 72 7.98 -4.07 2.92
N ALA A 73 6.68 -3.76 2.87
CA ALA A 73 6.05 -3.00 1.80
C ALA A 73 6.19 -1.48 1.99
N VAL A 74 6.45 -1.01 3.21
CA VAL A 74 6.51 0.42 3.56
C VAL A 74 7.41 1.25 2.62
N PRO A 75 8.68 0.89 2.37
CA PRO A 75 9.51 1.67 1.46
C PRO A 75 8.90 1.72 0.06
N LEU A 76 8.35 0.59 -0.41
CA LEU A 76 7.77 0.42 -1.75
C LEU A 76 6.46 1.22 -1.94
N LEU A 77 5.78 1.56 -0.85
CA LEU A 77 4.47 2.23 -0.85
C LEU A 77 4.52 3.71 -0.49
N LYS A 78 5.63 4.24 0.00
CA LYS A 78 5.76 5.61 0.51
C LYS A 78 5.18 6.66 -0.44
N GLY A 79 4.19 7.43 0.04
CA GLY A 79 3.52 8.48 -0.73
C GLY A 79 2.42 7.96 -1.69
N THR A 80 2.08 6.66 -1.65
CA THR A 80 1.03 6.12 -2.52
C THR A 80 -0.34 6.68 -2.17
N ILE A 81 -1.13 7.04 -3.18
CA ILE A 81 -2.54 7.40 -3.03
C ILE A 81 -3.40 6.27 -3.61
N LEU A 82 -4.20 5.64 -2.75
CA LEU A 82 -5.16 4.62 -3.14
C LEU A 82 -6.50 5.26 -3.49
N ASP A 83 -6.96 4.99 -4.71
CA ASP A 83 -8.24 5.42 -5.24
C ASP A 83 -9.15 4.23 -5.59
N TYR A 84 -10.43 4.50 -5.82
CA TYR A 84 -11.40 3.55 -6.33
C TYR A 84 -12.09 4.15 -7.55
N VAL A 85 -11.65 3.71 -8.73
CA VAL A 85 -12.00 4.34 -10.00
C VAL A 85 -12.76 3.38 -10.89
N LYS A 86 -13.59 3.95 -11.77
CA LYS A 86 -14.23 3.23 -12.87
C LYS A 86 -13.26 3.17 -14.05
N LYS A 87 -12.90 1.97 -14.49
CA LYS A 87 -12.10 1.72 -15.68
C LYS A 87 -12.97 1.62 -16.93
N ASP A 88 -12.29 1.46 -18.07
CA ASP A 88 -12.91 1.14 -19.35
C ASP A 88 -13.84 -0.08 -19.20
N PHE A 89 -14.95 -0.07 -19.94
CA PHE A 89 -16.04 -1.06 -19.81
C PHE A 89 -16.81 -1.03 -18.48
N GLY A 90 -16.55 -0.03 -17.64
CA GLY A 90 -17.38 0.32 -16.48
C GLY A 90 -17.17 -0.51 -15.23
N GLN A 91 -16.12 -1.34 -15.21
CA GLN A 91 -15.71 -2.05 -14.00
C GLN A 91 -15.02 -1.09 -13.04
N TYR A 92 -15.31 -1.21 -11.76
CA TYR A 92 -14.61 -0.45 -10.73
C TYR A 92 -13.48 -1.28 -10.13
N GLN A 93 -12.35 -0.64 -9.87
CA GLN A 93 -11.20 -1.28 -9.23
C GLN A 93 -10.46 -0.31 -8.32
N LEU A 94 -9.67 -0.89 -7.42
CA LEU A 94 -8.65 -0.14 -6.71
C LEU A 94 -7.59 0.35 -7.71
N HIS A 95 -7.12 1.58 -7.51
CA HIS A 95 -6.07 2.17 -8.31
C HIS A 95 -5.00 2.78 -7.41
N PHE A 96 -3.75 2.35 -7.59
CA PHE A 96 -2.62 2.76 -6.77
C PHE A 96 -1.79 3.79 -7.53
N ASN A 97 -1.87 5.05 -7.10
CA ASN A 97 -1.02 6.11 -7.59
C ASN A 97 0.25 6.15 -6.74
N ASN A 98 1.25 5.36 -7.12
CA ASN A 98 2.53 5.29 -6.42
C ASN A 98 3.55 6.23 -7.09
N PRO A 99 3.97 7.32 -6.43
CA PRO A 99 4.88 8.31 -7.01
C PRO A 99 6.29 7.74 -7.30
N ASN A 100 6.64 6.60 -6.71
CA ASN A 100 7.93 5.96 -6.91
C ASN A 100 7.90 4.93 -8.04
N ALA A 101 6.71 4.56 -8.52
CA ALA A 101 6.57 3.63 -9.63
C ALA A 101 7.06 4.27 -10.93
N ILE A 102 8.04 3.63 -11.57
CA ILE A 102 8.57 4.04 -12.89
C ILE A 102 7.82 3.40 -14.06
N GLY A 103 6.90 2.48 -13.75
CA GLY A 103 6.03 1.83 -14.70
C GLY A 103 5.03 0.94 -13.98
N ALA A 104 3.92 0.66 -14.64
CA ALA A 104 2.88 -0.25 -14.15
C ALA A 104 2.33 -1.10 -15.29
N CYS A 105 1.79 -2.28 -14.99
CA CYS A 105 1.07 -3.07 -15.97
C CYS A 105 -0.27 -2.38 -16.34
N GLY A 106 -0.86 -2.74 -17.49
CA GLY A 106 -2.07 -2.09 -17.99
C GLY A 106 -3.28 -2.12 -17.04
N CYS A 107 -3.39 -3.13 -16.17
CA CYS A 107 -4.45 -3.19 -15.14
C CYS A 107 -4.11 -2.40 -13.85
N GLY A 108 -2.85 -1.98 -13.66
CA GLY A 108 -2.39 -1.20 -12.51
C GLY A 108 -2.20 -2.00 -11.22
N GLU A 109 -2.20 -3.34 -11.30
CA GLU A 109 -2.01 -4.22 -10.14
C GLU A 109 -0.54 -4.52 -9.84
N SER A 110 0.35 -4.28 -10.81
CA SER A 110 1.79 -4.42 -10.64
C SER A 110 2.55 -3.19 -11.11
N PHE A 111 3.73 -2.99 -10.54
CA PHE A 111 4.58 -1.83 -10.74
C PHE A 111 6.07 -2.20 -10.72
N TYR A 112 6.87 -1.32 -11.31
CA TYR A 112 8.33 -1.40 -11.34
C TYR A 112 8.93 -0.20 -10.61
N LEU A 113 10.07 -0.43 -9.98
CA LEU A 113 10.82 0.56 -9.24
C LEU A 113 12.25 0.63 -9.79
N ARG A 114 12.91 1.76 -9.62
CA ARG A 114 14.35 1.87 -9.86
C ARG A 114 15.10 1.16 -8.72
N GLU A 115 15.85 0.10 -9.01
CA GLU A 115 16.54 -0.72 -7.99
C GLU A 115 17.50 0.10 -7.11
N ASP A 116 18.10 1.15 -7.66
CA ASP A 116 19.11 1.99 -7.00
C ASP A 116 18.52 2.99 -5.98
N SER A 117 17.26 3.37 -6.10
CA SER A 117 16.61 4.28 -5.13
C SER A 117 16.13 3.56 -3.87
N TYR A 118 15.83 2.26 -3.95
CA TYR A 118 15.27 1.48 -2.85
C TYR A 118 16.32 0.86 -1.94
N LEU A 119 17.41 0.35 -2.54
CA LEU A 119 18.51 -0.23 -1.79
C LEU A 119 19.32 0.82 -1.01
N LYS A 120 19.17 2.12 -1.33
CA LYS A 120 19.80 3.22 -0.56
C LYS A 120 19.00 3.53 0.71
N GLU A 121 17.68 3.68 0.62
CA GLU A 121 16.84 3.92 1.82
C GLU A 121 16.92 2.75 2.82
N GLU A 122 16.96 1.48 2.37
CA GLU A 122 17.16 0.33 3.27
C GLU A 122 18.54 0.29 3.96
N ARG A 123 19.57 0.89 3.35
CA ARG A 123 20.91 0.96 3.96
C ARG A 123 20.99 2.09 4.98
N GLU A 124 20.43 3.26 4.64
CA GLU A 124 20.42 4.42 5.53
C GLU A 124 19.57 4.18 6.79
N ASP A 125 18.44 3.46 6.71
CA ASP A 125 17.63 3.13 7.90
C ASP A 125 18.26 2.05 8.80
N LYS A 126 19.15 1.19 8.25
CA LYS A 126 19.91 0.21 9.05
C LYS A 126 21.07 0.84 9.81
N ASP A 127 21.71 1.86 9.24
CA ASP A 127 22.79 2.61 9.88
C ASP A 127 22.32 3.38 11.13
N VAL A 128 21.00 3.62 11.25
CA VAL A 128 20.37 4.21 12.44
C VAL A 128 20.12 3.21 13.56
N TYR A 129 19.91 1.92 13.24
CA TYR A 129 19.61 0.88 14.24
C TYR A 129 20.85 0.11 14.73
N ASP A 130 21.97 0.14 14.00
CA ASP A 130 23.20 -0.62 14.32
C ASP A 130 24.31 0.22 15.01
N ASN A 131 24.02 1.48 15.36
CA ASN A 131 24.92 2.33 16.16
C ASN A 131 24.49 2.40 17.63
N LYS A 132 24.45 1.25 18.32
CA LYS A 132 24.39 1.18 19.79
C LYS A 132 25.26 0.06 20.34
#